data_AF-A0A924UBI3-F1
#
_entry.id   AF-A0A924UBI3-F1
#
_cell.length_a   1.000
_cell.length_b   1.000
_cell.length_c   1.000
_cell.angle_alpha   90.00
_cell.angle_beta   90.00
_cell.angle_gamma   90.00
#
_symmetry.space_group_name_H-M   'P 1'
#
loop_
_entity.id
_entity.type
_entity.pdbx_description
1 polymer ?
#
loop_
_entity_poly.entity_id
_entity_poly.type
_entity_poly.pdbx_seq_one_letter_code
_entity_poly.pdbx_strand_id
1 'polypeptide(L)' 'MDYRRLGRSGLRVSEFSYGSWVTFAKQVDVQPAKEMLTAAYDAGINF' A
#
# COMPACT_ATOMS: atom_id res chain seq x y z
N MET A 1 7.99 8.11 6.19
CA MET A 1 8.21 6.95 5.31
C MET A 1 9.59 7.03 4.70
N ASP A 2 10.35 5.93 4.74
CA ASP A 2 11.60 5.77 3.99
C ASP A 2 11.31 5.12 2.64
N TYR A 3 12.02 5.58 1.59
CA TYR A 3 11.83 5.09 0.22
C TYR A 3 13.12 4.49 -0.35
N ARG A 4 13.03 3.26 -0.86
CA ARG A 4 14.14 2.46 -1.38
C ARG A 4 13.99 2.19 -2.87
N ARG A 5 15.10 1.94 -3.57
CA ARG A 5 15.07 1.57 -4.99
C ARG A 5 14.52 0.16 -5.15
N LEU A 6 13.60 -0.03 -6.09
CA LEU A 6 13.11 -1.35 -6.46
C LEU A 6 14.18 -2.08 -7.29
N GLY A 7 15.04 -2.83 -6.61
CA GLY A 7 16.16 -3.54 -7.24
C GLY A 7 17.11 -2.58 -7.98
N ARG A 8 17.44 -2.93 -9.23
CA ARG A 8 18.31 -2.10 -10.08
C ARG A 8 17.57 -0.96 -10.79
N SER A 9 16.24 -0.90 -10.68
CA SER A 9 15.46 0.17 -11.31
C SER A 9 15.70 1.53 -10.65
N GLY A 10 15.31 2.61 -11.33
CA GLY A 10 15.27 3.96 -10.75
C GLY A 10 14.03 4.22 -9.89
N LEU A 11 13.06 3.30 -9.86
CA LEU A 11 11.79 3.48 -9.15
C LEU A 11 12.02 3.41 -7.64
N ARG A 12 11.51 4.41 -6.92
CA ARG A 12 11.55 4.46 -5.45
C ARG A 12 10.20 4.06 -4.88
N VAL A 13 10.19 3.03 -4.04
CA VAL A 13 9.01 2.51 -3.33
C VAL A 13 9.18 2.67 -1.83
N SER A 14 8.07 2.80 -1.10
CA SER A 14 8.06 2.83 0.36
C SER A 14 8.67 1.55 0.95
N GLU A 15 9.28 1.64 2.13
CA GLU A 15 9.85 0.47 2.83
C GLU A 15 8.79 -0.59 3.16
N PHE A 16 7.54 -0.16 3.39
CA PHE A 16 6.38 -1.01 3.55
C PHE A 16 5.43 -0.87 2.37
N SER A 17 4.67 -1.94 2.10
CA SER A 17 3.61 -1.95 1.09
C SER A 17 2.28 -2.38 1.68
N TYR A 18 1.19 -2.02 1.01
CA TYR A 18 -0.16 -2.42 1.39
C TYR A 18 -0.72 -3.47 0.41
N GLY A 19 -0.78 -4.72 0.85
CA GLY A 19 -1.29 -5.83 0.06
C GLY A 19 -2.78 -6.11 0.30
N SER A 20 -3.50 -6.51 -0.75
CA SER A 20 -4.95 -6.73 -0.73
C SER A 20 -5.39 -8.21 -0.86
N TRP A 21 -4.44 -9.16 -0.84
CA TRP A 21 -4.64 -10.53 -1.32
C TRP A 21 -5.88 -11.25 -0.76
N VAL A 22 -6.07 -11.21 0.56
CA VAL A 22 -7.16 -11.95 1.24
C VAL A 22 -8.31 -11.03 1.64
N THR A 23 -8.01 -9.75 1.88
CA THR A 23 -8.95 -8.77 2.42
C THR A 23 -9.92 -8.27 1.37
N PHE A 24 -9.41 -7.73 0.26
CA PHE A 24 -10.25 -7.02 -0.70
C PHE A 24 -11.10 -8.00 -1.50
N ALA A 25 -12.34 -7.60 -1.81
CA ALA A 25 -13.35 -8.37 -2.54
C ALA A 25 -13.91 -9.63 -1.84
N LYS A 26 -13.31 -10.11 -0.74
CA LYS A 26 -13.77 -11.33 -0.04
C LYS A 26 -14.06 -11.17 1.45
N GLN A 27 -13.33 -10.31 2.16
CA GLN A 27 -13.44 -10.18 3.62
C GLN A 27 -13.78 -8.75 4.07
N VAL A 28 -13.59 -7.77 3.19
CA VAL A 28 -13.76 -6.35 3.52
C VAL A 28 -14.57 -5.67 2.41
N ASP A 29 -15.61 -4.95 2.81
CA ASP A 29 -16.43 -4.12 1.93
C ASP A 29 -15.66 -2.90 1.41
N VAL A 30 -16.20 -2.25 0.39
CA VAL A 30 -15.52 -1.15 -0.33
C VAL A 30 -15.15 0.02 0.59
N GLN A 31 -16.03 0.41 1.50
CA GLN A 31 -15.81 1.56 2.38
C GLN A 31 -14.63 1.37 3.33
N PRO A 32 -14.58 0.30 4.16
CA PRO A 32 -13.39 0.04 4.99
C PRO A 32 -12.13 -0.24 4.18
N ALA A 33 -12.24 -0.87 2.99
CA ALA A 33 -11.08 -1.03 2.10
C ALA A 33 -10.50 0.32 1.64
N LYS A 34 -11.37 1.29 1.35
CA LYS A 34 -10.97 2.66 1.01
C LYS A 34 -10.28 3.35 2.19
N GLU A 35 -10.82 3.21 3.40
CA GLU A 35 -10.22 3.78 4.61
C GLU A 35 -8.83 3.21 4.90
N MET A 36 -8.65 1.89 4.71
CA MET A 36 -7.34 1.25 4.85
C MET A 36 -6.33 1.77 3.82
N LEU A 37 -6.74 1.92 2.55
CA LEU A 37 -5.89 2.49 1.50
C LEU A 37 -5.54 3.96 1.78
N THR A 38 -6.51 4.75 2.22
CA THR A 38 -6.27 6.15 2.59
C THR A 38 -5.27 6.25 3.74
N ALA A 39 -5.44 5.46 4.80
CA ALA A 39 -4.50 5.45 5.92
C ALA A 39 -3.08 5.04 5.49
N ALA A 40 -2.95 4.03 4.63
CA ALA A 40 -1.66 3.61 4.08
C ALA A 40 -1.01 4.75 3.26
N TYR A 41 -1.79 5.38 2.39
CA TYR A 41 -1.33 6.48 1.55
C TYR A 41 -0.91 7.71 2.36
N ASP A 42 -1.69 8.09 3.36
CA ASP A 42 -1.40 9.21 4.27
C ASP A 42 -0.11 8.96 5.08
N ALA A 43 0.20 7.68 5.38
CA ALA A 43 1.46 7.28 6.01
C ALA A 43 2.67 7.28 5.03
N GLY A 44 2.43 7.54 3.75
CA GLY A 44 3.44 7.58 2.68
C GLY A 44 3.68 6.24 1.99
N ILE A 45 2.81 5.24 2.15
CA ILE A 45 2.90 3.99 1.39
C ILE A 45 2.50 4.28 -0.07
N ASN A 46 3.37 3.91 -1.01
CA ASN A 46 3.14 4.13 -2.44
C ASN A 46 3.13 2.84 -3.28
N PHE A 47 3.18 1.69 -2.60
CA PHE A 47 3.19 0.36 -3.21
C PHE A 47 2.31 -0.62 -2.43
#